data_AF-H5XG41-F1
#
_entry.id   AF-H5XG41-F1
#
_cell.length_a   1.000
_cell.length_b   1.000
_cell.length_c   1.000
_cell.angle_alpha   90.00
_cell.angle_beta   90.00
_cell.angle_gamma   90.00
#
_symmetry.space_group_name_H-M   'P 1'
#
loop_
_entity.id
_entity.type
_entity.pdbx_description
1 polymer ?
#
loop_
_entity_poly.entity_id
_entity_poly.type
_entity_poly.pdbx_seq_one_letter_code
_entity_poly.pdbx_strand_id
1 'polypeptide(L)'
;MSWRVARSLLTLREQINDRYPNRNKASDGTIGDADHRNRTSDHNPWYGPGIVTALDITHDPANGVDIDRLTDELAASRDPRIKYVIANDLIMSGAGGPSPWTWREYYGANEHTRHFHLSVVASPLCDDDSPWNLPSLVGQRTARPGGGAAPSAPERTPNRLEENMHKLASGYHIEYFTIPDGVERMAIGCPTGEMDVTILWHGRGYPSERVKSSGLPKYDHVAKDYKNTIHRMRPDYVEFPAKATGFDLIWHFRPEKREYETQTAKITFL
;
A
#
# COMPACT_ATOMS: atom_id res chain seq x y z
N MET A 1 20.23 -3.38 -31.82
CA MET A 1 18.77 -3.23 -31.84
C MET A 1 18.39 -2.12 -30.87
N SER A 2 17.56 -1.16 -31.28
CA SER A 2 17.10 -0.08 -30.41
C SER A 2 15.92 -0.59 -29.58
N TRP A 3 15.98 -0.48 -28.26
CA TRP A 3 14.86 -0.79 -27.36
C TRP A 3 14.37 0.49 -26.68
N ARG A 4 13.15 0.45 -26.13
CA ARG A 4 12.63 1.53 -25.29
C ARG A 4 11.71 1.01 -24.19
N VAL A 5 11.46 1.82 -23.18
CA VAL A 5 10.44 1.54 -22.15
C VAL A 5 9.06 1.90 -22.69
N ALA A 6 8.03 1.17 -22.26
CA ALA A 6 6.64 1.51 -22.52
C ALA A 6 6.31 2.92 -22.01
N ARG A 7 5.60 3.73 -22.80
CA ARG A 7 5.38 5.15 -22.46
C ARG A 7 4.58 5.33 -21.17
N SER A 8 3.60 4.46 -20.90
CA SER A 8 2.82 4.50 -19.66
C SER A 8 3.70 4.42 -18.41
N LEU A 9 4.74 3.59 -18.42
CA LEU A 9 5.67 3.43 -17.31
C LEU A 9 6.56 4.67 -17.13
N LEU A 10 6.97 5.29 -18.24
CA LEU A 10 7.71 6.55 -18.19
C LEU A 10 6.85 7.66 -17.56
N THR A 11 5.59 7.78 -17.98
CA THR A 11 4.62 8.71 -17.38
C THR A 11 4.48 8.50 -15.87
N LEU A 12 4.31 7.24 -15.40
CA LEU A 12 4.21 6.96 -13.96
C LEU A 12 5.48 7.41 -13.21
N ARG A 13 6.66 7.04 -13.73
CA ARG A 13 7.93 7.38 -13.10
C ARG A 13 8.14 8.90 -13.03
N GLU A 14 7.76 9.63 -14.06
CA GLU A 14 7.80 11.09 -14.09
C GLU A 14 6.85 11.69 -13.05
N GLN A 15 5.59 11.24 -12.98
CA GLN A 15 4.65 11.69 -11.95
C GLN A 15 5.17 11.43 -10.51
N ILE A 16 5.79 10.27 -10.26
CA ILE A 16 6.40 9.95 -8.96
C ILE A 16 7.60 10.87 -8.68
N ASN A 17 8.45 11.12 -9.68
CA ASN A 17 9.60 12.03 -9.54
C ASN A 17 9.18 13.46 -9.25
N ASP A 18 8.17 13.95 -9.96
CA ASP A 18 7.65 15.30 -9.78
C ASP A 18 7.02 15.47 -8.39
N ARG A 19 6.33 14.44 -7.91
CA ARG A 19 5.70 14.44 -6.59
C ARG A 19 6.71 14.31 -5.44
N TYR A 20 7.78 13.54 -5.65
CA TYR A 20 8.81 13.20 -4.66
C TYR A 20 10.21 13.43 -5.23
N PRO A 21 10.63 14.69 -5.45
CA PRO A 21 11.88 15.00 -6.16
C PRO A 21 13.14 14.48 -5.45
N ASN A 22 13.09 14.39 -4.12
CA ASN A 22 14.22 13.96 -3.27
C ASN A 22 14.25 12.45 -3.01
N ARG A 23 13.35 11.66 -3.60
CA ARG A 23 13.32 10.22 -3.36
C ARG A 23 14.61 9.54 -3.82
N ASN A 24 14.97 8.50 -3.09
CA ASN A 24 15.96 7.51 -3.45
C ASN A 24 15.53 6.79 -4.74
N LYS A 25 16.53 6.43 -5.54
CA LYS A 25 16.42 5.76 -6.84
C LYS A 25 17.30 4.50 -6.93
N ALA A 26 17.89 4.08 -5.81
CA ALA A 26 18.90 3.01 -5.76
C ALA A 26 18.40 1.64 -6.23
N SER A 27 17.09 1.41 -6.23
CA SER A 27 16.46 0.18 -6.73
C SER A 27 15.47 0.47 -7.86
N ASP A 28 15.57 1.63 -8.52
CA ASP A 28 14.81 1.88 -9.74
C ASP A 28 15.40 1.05 -10.89
N GLY A 29 14.52 0.49 -11.72
CA GLY A 29 14.88 -0.42 -12.80
C GLY A 29 13.89 -0.34 -13.94
N THR A 30 14.37 -0.43 -15.17
CA THR A 30 13.48 -0.63 -16.33
C THR A 30 13.99 -1.76 -17.20
N ILE A 31 15.30 -1.81 -17.47
CA ILE A 31 15.93 -2.84 -18.31
C ILE A 31 16.66 -3.85 -17.43
N GLY A 32 16.52 -5.14 -17.75
CA GLY A 32 17.29 -6.21 -17.11
C GLY A 32 18.79 -6.06 -17.37
N ASP A 33 19.61 -6.43 -16.38
CA ASP A 33 21.06 -6.56 -16.56
C ASP A 33 21.42 -7.63 -17.61
N ALA A 34 22.70 -7.73 -17.98
CA ALA A 34 23.14 -8.67 -19.01
C ALA A 34 22.80 -10.13 -18.68
N ASP A 35 22.79 -10.48 -17.39
CA ASP A 35 22.46 -11.83 -16.90
C ASP A 35 20.94 -12.11 -16.94
N HIS A 36 20.10 -11.09 -16.76
CA HIS A 36 18.64 -11.14 -16.95
C HIS A 36 18.20 -11.39 -18.40
N ARG A 37 19.03 -11.10 -19.40
CA ARG A 37 18.63 -11.21 -20.83
C ARG A 37 18.38 -12.64 -21.28
N ASN A 38 18.91 -13.62 -20.55
CA ASN A 38 18.78 -15.04 -20.88
C ASN A 38 17.46 -15.67 -20.37
N ARG A 39 16.61 -14.91 -19.66
CA ARG A 39 15.31 -15.39 -19.16
C ARG A 39 14.13 -14.66 -19.81
N THR A 40 12.96 -15.28 -19.76
CA THR A 40 11.69 -14.61 -20.08
C THR A 40 11.37 -13.61 -18.95
N SER A 41 11.44 -12.32 -19.24
CA SER A 41 11.14 -11.25 -18.28
C SER A 41 10.57 -10.02 -18.99
N ASP A 42 9.63 -9.34 -18.33
CA ASP A 42 9.05 -8.08 -18.84
C ASP A 42 10.06 -6.91 -18.80
N HIS A 43 11.19 -7.08 -18.08
CA HIS A 43 12.35 -6.18 -18.12
C HIS A 43 13.25 -6.37 -19.35
N ASN A 44 12.98 -7.38 -20.18
CA ASN A 44 13.70 -7.56 -21.45
C ASN A 44 12.97 -6.84 -22.58
N PRO A 45 13.67 -6.37 -23.64
CA PRO A 45 13.01 -5.85 -24.83
C PRO A 45 12.33 -6.99 -25.57
N TRP A 46 11.01 -7.13 -25.44
CA TRP A 46 10.31 -8.33 -25.90
C TRP A 46 9.04 -8.04 -26.69
N TYR A 47 8.35 -6.95 -26.39
CA TYR A 47 7.10 -6.60 -27.08
C TYR A 47 7.36 -5.71 -28.30
N GLY A 48 6.79 -6.06 -29.46
CA GLY A 48 6.87 -5.25 -30.67
C GLY A 48 8.32 -4.93 -31.11
N PRO A 49 8.68 -3.66 -31.37
CA PRO A 49 10.02 -3.27 -31.85
C PRO A 49 11.13 -3.36 -30.79
N GLY A 50 10.91 -4.05 -29.66
CA GLY A 50 11.82 -4.08 -28.51
C GLY A 50 11.37 -3.17 -27.37
N ILE A 51 10.10 -3.26 -27.00
CA ILE A 51 9.52 -2.52 -25.87
C ILE A 51 9.71 -3.34 -24.60
N VAL A 52 10.19 -2.66 -23.56
CA VAL A 52 10.31 -3.14 -22.19
C VAL A 52 9.05 -2.70 -21.43
N THR A 53 8.37 -3.67 -20.80
CA THR A 53 7.04 -3.48 -20.20
C THR A 53 7.05 -3.59 -18.68
N ALA A 54 8.22 -3.42 -18.05
CA ALA A 54 8.37 -3.44 -16.60
C ALA A 54 9.12 -2.20 -16.07
N LEU A 55 8.79 -1.84 -14.84
CA LEU A 55 9.36 -0.73 -14.08
C LEU A 55 9.46 -1.12 -12.60
N ASP A 56 10.62 -0.90 -12.01
CA ASP A 56 10.85 -0.93 -10.57
C ASP A 56 10.96 0.50 -10.02
N ILE A 57 10.33 0.75 -8.86
CA ILE A 57 10.42 2.02 -8.13
C ILE A 57 10.85 1.75 -6.69
N THR A 58 11.95 2.39 -6.29
CA THR A 58 12.55 2.27 -4.96
C THR A 58 11.58 2.63 -3.83
N HIS A 59 11.54 1.82 -2.78
CA HIS A 59 10.90 2.16 -1.51
C HIS A 59 11.72 3.22 -0.77
N ASP A 60 11.10 4.35 -0.49
CA ASP A 60 11.70 5.45 0.25
C ASP A 60 10.64 6.27 1.00
N PRO A 61 10.07 5.69 2.07
CA PRO A 61 8.99 6.34 2.81
C PRO A 61 9.48 7.63 3.48
N ALA A 62 10.78 7.74 3.79
CA ALA A 62 11.39 8.96 4.34
C ALA A 62 11.29 10.16 3.38
N ASN A 63 11.21 9.91 2.08
CA ASN A 63 11.01 10.94 1.05
C ASN A 63 9.65 10.80 0.34
N GLY A 64 8.70 10.09 0.94
CA GLY A 64 7.29 10.03 0.52
C GLY A 64 6.92 8.89 -0.44
N VAL A 65 7.88 8.03 -0.84
CA VAL A 65 7.59 6.84 -1.66
C VAL A 65 7.40 5.62 -0.78
N ASP A 66 6.16 5.42 -0.35
CA ASP A 66 5.72 4.20 0.32
C ASP A 66 5.21 3.21 -0.72
N ILE A 67 5.81 2.01 -0.78
CA ILE A 67 5.45 1.01 -1.80
C ILE A 67 4.13 0.33 -1.47
N ASP A 68 3.77 0.20 -0.19
CA ASP A 68 2.48 -0.36 0.20
C ASP A 68 1.38 0.55 -0.33
N ARG A 69 1.47 1.84 0.02
CA ARG A 69 0.50 2.87 -0.42
C ARG A 69 0.38 2.95 -1.94
N LEU A 70 1.50 3.08 -2.66
CA LEU A 70 1.46 3.24 -4.12
C LEU A 70 0.95 1.98 -4.83
N THR A 71 1.30 0.79 -4.34
CA THR A 71 0.84 -0.46 -4.97
C THR A 71 -0.63 -0.74 -4.68
N ASP A 72 -1.15 -0.34 -3.52
CA ASP A 72 -2.57 -0.41 -3.20
C ASP A 72 -3.38 0.59 -4.05
N GLU A 73 -2.87 1.81 -4.25
CA GLU A 73 -3.51 2.77 -5.17
C GLU A 73 -3.52 2.25 -6.62
N LEU A 74 -2.44 1.62 -7.07
CA LEU A 74 -2.39 0.94 -8.37
C LEU A 74 -3.45 -0.17 -8.46
N ALA A 75 -3.57 -1.02 -7.43
CA ALA A 75 -4.58 -2.08 -7.38
C ALA A 75 -6.01 -1.51 -7.40
N ALA A 76 -6.28 -0.47 -6.60
CA ALA A 76 -7.58 0.17 -6.48
C ALA A 76 -8.00 0.89 -7.76
N SER A 77 -7.03 1.45 -8.51
CA SER A 77 -7.29 2.12 -9.78
C SER A 77 -7.91 1.21 -10.83
N ARG A 78 -7.66 -0.11 -10.73
CA ARG A 78 -8.00 -1.11 -11.74
C ARG A 78 -7.60 -0.72 -13.15
N ASP A 79 -6.49 0.02 -13.29
CA ASP A 79 -6.04 0.56 -14.57
C ASP A 79 -5.79 -0.59 -15.58
N PRO A 80 -6.40 -0.55 -16.78
CA PRO A 80 -6.35 -1.65 -17.73
C PRO A 80 -4.94 -1.88 -18.32
N ARG A 81 -4.00 -0.94 -18.11
CA ARG A 81 -2.60 -1.10 -18.48
C ARG A 81 -1.89 -2.13 -17.60
N ILE A 82 -2.34 -2.35 -16.37
CA ILE A 82 -1.66 -3.22 -15.40
C ILE A 82 -1.79 -4.68 -15.84
N LYS A 83 -0.64 -5.34 -16.02
CA LYS A 83 -0.53 -6.80 -16.17
C LYS A 83 -0.41 -7.46 -14.79
N TYR A 84 0.52 -6.98 -13.96
CA TYR A 84 0.62 -7.35 -12.55
C TYR A 84 1.52 -6.36 -11.80
N VAL A 85 1.39 -6.35 -10.47
CA VAL A 85 2.24 -5.60 -9.53
C VAL A 85 2.82 -6.58 -8.52
N ILE A 86 4.09 -6.41 -8.14
CA ILE A 86 4.75 -7.19 -7.09
C ILE A 86 5.36 -6.22 -6.07
N ALA A 87 5.10 -6.46 -4.79
CA ALA A 87 5.72 -5.72 -3.68
C ALA A 87 5.60 -6.54 -2.40
N ASN A 88 6.66 -6.56 -1.59
CA ASN A 88 6.72 -7.22 -0.29
C ASN A 88 6.19 -8.68 -0.29
N ASP A 89 6.78 -9.55 -1.11
CA ASP A 89 6.37 -10.95 -1.30
C ASP A 89 4.90 -11.15 -1.71
N LEU A 90 4.27 -10.12 -2.29
CA LEU A 90 2.92 -10.21 -2.81
C LEU A 90 2.87 -9.88 -4.28
N ILE A 91 1.98 -10.56 -4.99
CA ILE A 91 1.65 -10.30 -6.39
C ILE A 91 0.14 -10.06 -6.54
N MET A 92 -0.22 -9.02 -7.30
CA MET A 92 -1.59 -8.77 -7.74
C MET A 92 -1.61 -8.77 -9.26
N SER A 93 -2.52 -9.56 -9.84
CA SER A 93 -2.71 -9.61 -11.28
C SER A 93 -3.75 -8.59 -11.72
N GLY A 94 -3.51 -7.92 -12.85
CA GLY A 94 -4.54 -7.13 -13.52
C GLY A 94 -5.64 -8.00 -14.13
N ALA A 95 -6.54 -7.38 -14.90
CA ALA A 95 -7.76 -8.02 -15.41
C ALA A 95 -7.56 -9.35 -16.17
N GLY A 96 -6.44 -9.52 -16.87
CA GLY A 96 -6.14 -10.71 -17.67
C GLY A 96 -5.41 -11.84 -16.94
N GLY A 97 -5.11 -11.69 -15.65
CA GLY A 97 -4.36 -12.68 -14.88
C GLY A 97 -5.18 -13.47 -13.86
N PRO A 98 -4.54 -14.39 -13.12
CA PRO A 98 -5.21 -15.21 -12.11
C PRO A 98 -5.64 -14.35 -10.92
N SER A 99 -6.85 -14.62 -10.41
CA SER A 99 -7.48 -13.89 -9.30
C SER A 99 -7.32 -12.37 -9.45
N PRO A 100 -7.91 -11.78 -10.51
CA PRO A 100 -7.64 -10.40 -10.89
C PRO A 100 -8.01 -9.45 -9.75
N TRP A 101 -7.13 -8.48 -9.48
CA TRP A 101 -7.27 -7.48 -8.43
C TRP A 101 -7.24 -8.04 -7.00
N THR A 102 -6.77 -9.27 -6.82
CA THR A 102 -6.54 -9.89 -5.51
C THR A 102 -5.04 -10.06 -5.28
N TRP A 103 -4.55 -9.60 -4.11
CA TRP A 103 -3.19 -9.88 -3.66
C TRP A 103 -3.04 -11.34 -3.28
N ARG A 104 -1.92 -11.93 -3.66
CA ARG A 104 -1.56 -13.33 -3.37
C ARG A 104 -0.09 -13.41 -3.03
N GLU A 105 0.31 -14.45 -2.31
CA GLU A 105 1.73 -14.73 -2.08
C GLU A 105 2.51 -14.85 -3.40
N TYR A 106 3.68 -14.21 -3.40
CA TYR A 106 4.67 -14.28 -4.45
C TYR A 106 5.86 -15.10 -3.97
N TYR A 107 6.22 -16.12 -4.74
CA TYR A 107 7.32 -17.05 -4.39
C TYR A 107 8.56 -16.87 -5.27
N GLY A 108 8.71 -15.72 -5.93
CA GLY A 108 9.89 -15.45 -6.75
C GLY A 108 11.11 -15.10 -5.90
N ALA A 109 12.30 -15.25 -6.47
CA ALA A 109 13.56 -15.13 -5.74
C ALA A 109 13.87 -13.72 -5.19
N ASN A 110 13.27 -12.68 -5.77
CA ASN A 110 13.37 -11.31 -5.26
C ASN A 110 12.09 -10.99 -4.50
N GLU A 111 12.21 -10.65 -3.21
CA GLU A 111 11.07 -10.42 -2.32
C GLU A 111 10.40 -9.04 -2.55
N HIS A 112 10.99 -8.16 -3.36
CA HIS A 112 10.46 -6.81 -3.66
C HIS A 112 10.16 -5.98 -2.39
N THR A 113 11.04 -6.07 -1.39
CA THR A 113 10.95 -5.30 -0.13
C THR A 113 11.65 -3.93 -0.20
N ARG A 114 12.42 -3.69 -1.26
CA ARG A 114 13.18 -2.44 -1.48
C ARG A 114 12.64 -1.60 -2.64
N HIS A 115 11.70 -2.14 -3.40
CA HIS A 115 11.04 -1.51 -4.54
C HIS A 115 9.75 -2.26 -4.82
N PHE A 116 8.77 -1.61 -5.44
CA PHE A 116 7.72 -2.37 -6.12
C PHE A 116 8.11 -2.60 -7.58
N HIS A 117 7.65 -3.70 -8.15
CA HIS A 117 7.69 -4.01 -9.57
C HIS A 117 6.30 -3.81 -10.17
N LEU A 118 6.20 -3.10 -11.29
CA LEU A 118 4.99 -2.99 -12.11
C LEU A 118 5.29 -3.50 -13.52
N SER A 119 4.49 -4.46 -13.97
CA SER A 119 4.41 -4.85 -15.38
C SER A 119 3.12 -4.34 -16.01
N VAL A 120 3.23 -3.79 -17.22
CA VAL A 120 2.08 -3.43 -18.07
C VAL A 120 1.82 -4.47 -19.16
N VAL A 121 0.61 -4.50 -19.69
CA VAL A 121 0.14 -5.48 -20.69
C VAL A 121 0.96 -5.42 -21.98
N ALA A 122 1.11 -6.55 -22.66
CA ALA A 122 1.81 -6.62 -23.95
C ALA A 122 0.85 -6.33 -25.12
N SER A 123 0.35 -5.10 -25.15
CA SER A 123 -0.55 -4.59 -26.19
C SER A 123 -0.26 -3.11 -26.45
N PRO A 124 -0.88 -2.48 -27.46
CA PRO A 124 -0.71 -1.04 -27.69
C PRO A 124 -1.03 -0.19 -26.46
N LEU A 125 -1.83 -0.71 -25.52
CA LEU A 125 -2.18 -0.05 -24.26
C LEU A 125 -0.96 0.20 -23.35
N CYS A 126 0.13 -0.56 -23.48
CA CYS A 126 1.38 -0.27 -22.75
C CYS A 126 1.94 1.13 -23.06
N ASP A 127 1.61 1.67 -24.22
CA ASP A 127 2.07 2.97 -24.70
C ASP A 127 1.02 4.07 -24.55
N ASP A 128 -0.10 3.79 -23.87
CA ASP A 128 -1.04 4.84 -23.45
C ASP A 128 -0.40 5.66 -22.33
N ASP A 129 0.04 6.86 -22.71
CA ASP A 129 0.77 7.82 -21.88
C ASP A 129 -0.15 8.73 -21.05
N SER A 130 -1.45 8.43 -21.02
CA SER A 130 -2.39 9.10 -20.12
C SER A 130 -1.89 9.07 -18.67
N PRO A 131 -2.05 10.16 -17.90
CA PRO A 131 -1.59 10.21 -16.52
C PRO A 131 -2.16 9.07 -15.65
N TRP A 132 -1.34 8.54 -14.73
CA TRP A 132 -1.81 7.63 -13.70
C TRP A 132 -2.56 8.43 -12.64
N ASN A 133 -3.84 8.11 -12.45
CA ASN A 133 -4.72 8.78 -11.50
C ASN A 133 -4.67 8.10 -10.13
N LEU A 134 -3.54 8.25 -9.44
CA LEU A 134 -3.33 7.69 -8.10
C LEU A 134 -3.47 8.79 -7.05
N PRO A 135 -4.23 8.59 -5.95
CA PRO A 135 -4.40 9.59 -4.88
C PRO A 135 -3.10 10.25 -4.40
N SER A 136 -2.01 9.48 -4.31
CA SER A 136 -0.67 9.97 -3.96
C SER A 136 -0.09 10.99 -4.93
N LEU A 137 -0.48 10.89 -6.20
CA LEU A 137 0.06 11.66 -7.32
C LEU A 137 -0.88 12.80 -7.73
N VAL A 138 -2.16 12.73 -7.33
CA VAL A 138 -3.15 13.78 -7.57
C VAL A 138 -3.35 14.65 -6.33
N GLY A 139 -2.54 15.70 -6.18
CA GLY A 139 -2.69 16.62 -5.05
C GLY A 139 -1.51 17.59 -4.91
N GLN A 140 -1.82 18.88 -5.06
CA GLN A 140 -0.93 20.04 -5.08
C GLN A 140 0.12 20.09 -6.21
N ARG A 141 -0.30 20.70 -7.33
CA ARG A 141 0.60 21.58 -8.10
C ARG A 141 1.06 22.69 -7.16
N THR A 142 2.15 22.50 -6.44
CA THR A 142 2.88 23.66 -5.92
C THR A 142 3.57 24.30 -7.12
N ALA A 143 3.04 25.45 -7.52
CA ALA A 143 3.73 26.34 -8.43
C ALA A 143 5.14 26.58 -7.87
N ARG A 144 6.17 26.46 -8.71
CA ARG A 144 7.52 26.94 -8.40
C ARG A 144 7.44 28.36 -7.84
N PRO A 145 8.09 28.66 -6.71
CA PRO A 145 8.75 29.93 -6.53
C PRO A 145 10.25 29.72 -6.69
N GLY A 146 10.87 30.59 -7.47
CA GLY A 146 12.32 30.65 -7.58
C GLY A 146 12.98 31.06 -6.26
N GLY A 147 14.24 30.63 -6.13
CA GLY A 147 15.35 31.26 -5.40
C GLY A 147 15.06 31.94 -4.06
N GLY A 148 15.60 31.37 -2.98
CA GLY A 148 15.90 32.14 -1.78
C GLY A 148 15.93 31.32 -0.49
N ALA A 149 17.14 31.18 0.06
CA ALA A 149 17.50 30.82 1.43
C ALA A 149 17.04 29.46 1.99
N ALA A 150 18.05 28.66 2.39
CA ALA A 150 17.89 27.44 3.18
C ALA A 150 17.31 27.76 4.58
N PRO A 151 16.30 27.01 5.04
CA PRO A 151 16.02 26.85 6.46
C PRO A 151 16.82 25.66 7.03
N SER A 152 17.23 25.84 8.28
CA SER A 152 17.96 24.87 9.10
C SER A 152 17.27 23.51 9.15
N ALA A 153 18.09 22.46 9.17
CA ALA A 153 17.67 21.05 9.23
C ALA A 153 16.63 20.79 10.34
N PRO A 154 15.57 20.00 10.08
CA PRO A 154 14.73 19.52 11.16
C PRO A 154 15.54 18.56 12.04
N GLU A 155 15.40 18.77 13.35
CA GLU A 155 15.95 17.93 14.40
C GLU A 155 15.52 16.46 14.20
N ARG A 156 16.47 15.53 14.35
CA ARG A 156 16.15 14.09 14.44
C ARG A 156 15.23 13.90 15.66
N THR A 157 13.95 13.63 15.44
CA THR A 157 13.08 13.08 16.48
C THR A 157 13.27 11.57 16.51
N PRO A 158 13.83 10.97 17.58
CA PRO A 158 13.76 9.53 17.79
C PRO A 158 12.35 9.16 18.26
N ASN A 159 11.80 8.05 17.75
CA ASN A 159 10.70 7.27 18.35
C ASN A 159 9.43 8.02 18.82
N ARG A 160 8.68 8.68 17.92
CA ARG A 160 7.25 9.01 18.19
C ARG A 160 6.29 7.85 17.90
N LEU A 161 6.72 6.84 17.13
CA LEU A 161 5.87 5.72 16.71
C LEU A 161 5.53 4.74 17.85
N GLU A 162 6.34 4.65 18.91
CA GLU A 162 6.10 3.67 19.98
C GLU A 162 5.05 4.12 21.01
N GLU A 163 4.88 5.44 21.23
CA GLU A 163 3.96 5.97 22.25
C GLU A 163 2.48 5.86 21.85
N ASN A 164 2.19 5.74 20.55
CA ASN A 164 0.82 5.63 19.99
C ASN A 164 0.50 4.22 19.46
N MET A 165 1.31 3.22 19.81
CA MET A 165 1.20 1.87 19.30
C MET A 165 0.51 0.95 20.31
N HIS A 166 -0.58 0.32 19.89
CA HIS A 166 -1.26 -0.69 20.70
C HIS A 166 -1.14 -2.07 20.06
N LYS A 167 -0.77 -3.07 20.86
CA LYS A 167 -0.52 -4.45 20.40
C LYS A 167 -1.82 -5.25 20.39
N LEU A 168 -2.06 -5.96 19.29
CA LEU A 168 -3.19 -6.85 19.06
C LEU A 168 -2.72 -8.30 19.19
N ALA A 169 -3.34 -9.04 20.11
CA ALA A 169 -3.04 -10.45 20.36
C ALA A 169 -3.56 -11.36 19.22
N SER A 170 -2.96 -12.55 19.08
CA SER A 170 -3.50 -13.59 18.20
C SER A 170 -4.83 -14.14 18.76
N GLY A 171 -5.69 -14.64 17.87
CA GLY A 171 -7.03 -15.11 18.18
C GLY A 171 -8.12 -14.15 17.72
N TYR A 172 -9.35 -14.39 18.19
CA TYR A 172 -10.50 -13.54 17.94
C TYR A 172 -10.71 -12.61 19.13
N HIS A 173 -10.73 -11.31 18.89
CA HIS A 173 -10.81 -10.29 19.93
C HIS A 173 -11.70 -9.12 19.50
N ILE A 174 -12.19 -8.40 20.51
CA ILE A 174 -12.92 -7.15 20.38
C ILE A 174 -12.35 -6.19 21.41
N GLU A 175 -11.95 -5.00 20.99
CA GLU A 175 -11.46 -3.96 21.88
C GLU A 175 -11.96 -2.58 21.44
N TYR A 176 -12.37 -1.77 22.41
CA TYR A 176 -12.81 -0.41 22.19
C TYR A 176 -11.62 0.56 22.25
N PHE A 177 -11.56 1.47 21.28
CA PHE A 177 -10.57 2.54 21.22
C PHE A 177 -11.26 3.90 21.15
N THR A 178 -10.76 4.86 21.94
CA THR A 178 -11.09 6.28 21.76
C THR A 178 -10.18 6.86 20.68
N ILE A 179 -10.74 7.65 19.78
CA ILE A 179 -9.96 8.39 18.79
C ILE A 179 -9.29 9.57 19.53
N PRO A 180 -7.95 9.66 19.56
CA PRO A 180 -7.29 10.77 20.22
C PRO A 180 -7.53 12.09 19.48
N ASP A 181 -7.60 13.19 20.22
CA ASP A 181 -7.82 14.52 19.64
C ASP A 181 -6.72 14.86 18.61
N GLY A 182 -7.15 15.30 17.43
CA GLY A 182 -6.24 15.72 16.35
C GLY A 182 -5.63 14.59 15.53
N VAL A 183 -5.99 13.34 15.77
CA VAL A 183 -5.62 12.20 14.92
C VAL A 183 -6.66 12.01 13.83
N GLU A 184 -6.23 11.86 12.59
CA GLU A 184 -7.13 11.76 11.43
C GLU A 184 -7.27 10.32 10.91
N ARG A 185 -6.31 9.45 11.24
CA ARG A 185 -6.29 8.06 10.77
C ARG A 185 -5.53 7.12 11.70
N MET A 186 -5.67 5.82 11.44
CA MET A 186 -4.81 4.79 12.03
C MET A 186 -4.20 3.89 10.97
N ALA A 187 -3.03 3.34 11.28
CA ALA A 187 -2.45 2.21 10.57
C ALA A 187 -2.69 0.93 11.37
N ILE A 188 -3.21 -0.12 10.73
CA ILE A 188 -3.39 -1.44 11.31
C ILE A 188 -2.45 -2.41 10.61
N GLY A 189 -1.48 -2.95 11.35
CA GLY A 189 -0.49 -3.88 10.83
C GLY A 189 -0.75 -5.31 11.31
N CYS A 190 -0.75 -6.26 10.37
CA CYS A 190 -0.59 -7.67 10.66
C CYS A 190 0.91 -8.02 10.64
N PRO A 191 1.46 -8.83 11.55
CA PRO A 191 2.89 -9.14 11.55
C PRO A 191 3.20 -10.41 10.73
N THR A 192 2.24 -11.34 10.59
CA THR A 192 2.38 -12.61 9.85
C THR A 192 1.07 -13.09 9.24
N GLY A 193 1.07 -13.78 8.09
CA GLY A 193 -0.15 -14.24 7.40
C GLY A 193 -1.17 -13.12 7.15
N GLU A 194 -2.42 -13.37 7.52
CA GLU A 194 -3.55 -12.46 7.36
C GLU A 194 -4.27 -12.20 8.70
N MET A 195 -4.89 -11.03 8.82
CA MET A 195 -5.74 -10.66 9.93
C MET A 195 -7.03 -10.05 9.40
N ASP A 196 -8.16 -10.71 9.65
CA ASP A 196 -9.47 -10.14 9.36
C ASP A 196 -9.76 -9.04 10.38
N VAL A 197 -10.18 -7.87 9.91
CA VAL A 197 -10.52 -6.71 10.72
C VAL A 197 -11.91 -6.21 10.37
N THR A 198 -12.68 -5.87 11.40
CA THR A 198 -13.91 -5.10 11.29
C THR A 198 -13.82 -3.92 12.25
N ILE A 199 -14.18 -2.73 11.79
CA ILE A 199 -14.23 -1.52 12.63
C ILE A 199 -15.67 -1.04 12.67
N LEU A 200 -16.17 -0.88 13.88
CA LEU A 200 -17.50 -0.37 14.15
C LEU A 200 -17.33 1.00 14.79
N TRP A 201 -17.76 2.05 14.09
CA TRP A 201 -17.52 3.42 14.53
C TRP A 201 -18.50 3.83 15.61
N HIS A 202 -18.02 4.62 16.57
CA HIS A 202 -18.82 5.23 17.63
C HIS A 202 -18.79 6.75 17.52
N GLY A 203 -19.89 7.39 17.88
CA GLY A 203 -20.00 8.85 17.92
C GLY A 203 -21.39 9.32 17.55
N ARG A 204 -21.54 10.63 17.33
CA ARG A 204 -22.85 11.22 16.98
C ARG A 204 -23.28 10.77 15.58
N GLY A 205 -24.28 9.90 15.52
CA GLY A 205 -24.85 9.36 14.28
C GLY A 205 -24.46 7.91 13.99
N TYR A 206 -23.84 7.22 14.95
CA TYR A 206 -23.53 5.80 14.89
C TYR A 206 -24.44 5.00 15.86
N PRO A 207 -24.70 3.71 15.61
CA PRO A 207 -25.65 2.92 16.39
C PRO A 207 -25.26 2.81 17.87
N SER A 208 -26.26 2.82 18.76
CA SER A 208 -26.10 2.48 20.18
C SER A 208 -26.24 0.97 20.39
N GLU A 209 -25.39 0.40 21.23
CA GLU A 209 -25.29 -1.02 21.57
C GLU A 209 -26.63 -1.72 21.88
N ARG A 210 -26.79 -2.98 21.46
CA ARG A 210 -27.77 -3.92 22.04
C ARG A 210 -27.05 -5.18 22.53
N VAL A 211 -26.97 -5.37 23.85
CA VAL A 211 -26.40 -6.58 24.46
C VAL A 211 -27.37 -7.76 24.29
N LYS A 212 -26.88 -8.91 23.80
CA LYS A 212 -27.60 -10.20 23.87
C LYS A 212 -27.03 -11.08 24.99
N SER A 213 -27.79 -12.10 25.38
CA SER A 213 -27.43 -13.12 26.38
C SER A 213 -26.14 -13.91 26.09
N SER A 214 -25.59 -13.80 24.87
CA SER A 214 -24.34 -14.43 24.45
C SER A 214 -23.07 -13.62 24.79
N GLY A 215 -23.20 -12.46 25.44
CA GLY A 215 -22.07 -11.66 25.94
C GLY A 215 -21.31 -10.84 24.88
N LEU A 216 -21.71 -10.91 23.60
CA LEU A 216 -21.14 -10.08 22.53
C LEU A 216 -22.06 -8.87 22.26
N PRO A 217 -21.53 -7.64 22.22
CA PRO A 217 -22.27 -6.46 21.77
C PRO A 217 -22.79 -6.69 20.35
N LYS A 218 -24.10 -6.49 20.11
CA LYS A 218 -24.62 -6.43 18.74
C LYS A 218 -24.68 -4.97 18.32
N TYR A 219 -23.86 -4.62 17.34
CA TYR A 219 -23.94 -3.37 16.61
C TYR A 219 -24.65 -3.63 15.27
N ASP A 220 -25.55 -2.74 14.89
CA ASP A 220 -26.12 -2.78 13.54
C ASP A 220 -25.10 -2.15 12.59
N HIS A 221 -24.51 -2.95 11.70
CA HIS A 221 -23.55 -2.42 10.73
C HIS A 221 -24.15 -1.24 9.95
N VAL A 222 -23.43 -0.12 9.93
CA VAL A 222 -23.78 1.04 9.09
C VAL A 222 -22.85 1.11 7.89
N ALA A 223 -23.27 1.83 6.84
CA ALA A 223 -22.52 1.94 5.59
C ALA A 223 -21.09 2.53 5.76
N LYS A 224 -20.79 3.11 6.92
CA LYS A 224 -19.47 3.67 7.24
C LYS A 224 -18.56 2.69 7.98
N ASP A 225 -19.10 1.59 8.49
CA ASP A 225 -18.30 0.56 9.16
C ASP A 225 -17.38 -0.13 8.17
N TYR A 226 -16.20 -0.51 8.66
CA TYR A 226 -15.11 -1.00 7.85
C TYR A 226 -14.97 -2.51 7.99
N LYS A 227 -14.63 -3.19 6.90
CA LYS A 227 -14.22 -4.59 6.92
C LYS A 227 -13.12 -4.80 5.90
N ASN A 228 -12.01 -5.39 6.33
CA ASN A 228 -10.91 -5.75 5.45
C ASN A 228 -10.13 -6.95 6.00
N THR A 229 -9.29 -7.53 5.15
CA THR A 229 -8.30 -8.55 5.51
C THR A 229 -6.92 -7.93 5.32
N ILE A 230 -6.15 -7.84 6.40
CA ILE A 230 -4.85 -7.16 6.45
C ILE A 230 -3.75 -8.21 6.33
N HIS A 231 -2.88 -8.05 5.32
CA HIS A 231 -1.78 -8.96 5.10
C HIS A 231 -0.53 -8.53 5.90
N ARG A 232 0.30 -9.50 6.30
CA ARG A 232 1.49 -9.29 7.15
C ARG A 232 2.50 -8.25 6.67
N MET A 233 2.49 -8.02 5.36
CA MET A 233 3.43 -7.17 4.68
C MET A 233 2.80 -5.83 4.26
N ARG A 234 1.56 -5.55 4.66
CA ARG A 234 0.79 -4.39 4.24
C ARG A 234 -0.05 -3.83 5.37
N PRO A 235 0.45 -2.80 6.07
CA PRO A 235 -0.36 -2.05 7.00
C PRO A 235 -1.54 -1.41 6.27
N ASP A 236 -2.73 -1.57 6.82
CA ASP A 236 -3.93 -0.94 6.32
C ASP A 236 -4.09 0.45 6.94
N TYR A 237 -4.30 1.48 6.13
CA TYR A 237 -4.47 2.86 6.60
C TYR A 237 -5.94 3.26 6.54
N VAL A 238 -6.55 3.41 7.72
CA VAL A 238 -7.98 3.70 7.85
C VAL A 238 -8.18 5.14 8.32
N GLU A 239 -8.76 5.95 7.45
CA GLU A 239 -9.18 7.33 7.76
C GLU A 239 -10.40 7.33 8.69
N PHE A 240 -10.41 8.22 9.68
CA PHE A 240 -11.52 8.32 10.61
C PHE A 240 -12.70 9.08 10.00
N PRO A 241 -13.91 8.48 9.97
CA PRO A 241 -15.05 9.15 9.38
C PRO A 241 -15.52 10.29 10.28
N ALA A 242 -16.05 11.35 9.64
CA ALA A 242 -16.54 12.53 10.35
C ALA A 242 -17.53 12.17 11.48
N LYS A 243 -17.33 12.79 12.66
CA LYS A 243 -18.09 12.60 13.90
C LYS A 243 -17.83 11.29 14.65
N ALA A 244 -16.90 10.45 14.19
CA ALA A 244 -16.41 9.35 15.00
C ALA A 244 -15.62 9.90 16.19
N THR A 245 -15.87 9.36 17.37
CA THR A 245 -15.17 9.68 18.63
C THR A 245 -14.46 8.44 19.20
N GLY A 246 -14.76 7.26 18.67
CA GLY A 246 -14.15 6.00 19.04
C GLY A 246 -14.58 4.89 18.08
N PHE A 247 -14.12 3.68 18.31
CA PHE A 247 -14.50 2.51 17.54
C PHE A 247 -14.30 1.22 18.34
N ASP A 248 -15.07 0.18 18.02
CA ASP A 248 -14.66 -1.19 18.33
C ASP A 248 -13.84 -1.75 17.18
N LEU A 249 -12.65 -2.22 17.50
CA LEU A 249 -11.84 -3.04 16.62
C LEU A 249 -12.14 -4.51 16.91
N ILE A 250 -12.71 -5.19 15.94
CA ILE A 250 -12.87 -6.64 15.96
C ILE A 250 -11.80 -7.20 15.05
N TRP A 251 -10.92 -8.04 15.58
CA TRP A 251 -9.91 -8.68 14.75
C TRP A 251 -9.85 -10.17 15.01
N HIS A 252 -9.41 -10.87 13.98
CA HIS A 252 -9.20 -12.29 14.01
C HIS A 252 -7.88 -12.61 13.34
N PHE A 253 -6.87 -12.78 14.18
CA PHE A 253 -5.50 -12.99 13.76
C PHE A 253 -5.09 -14.45 14.02
N ARG A 254 -4.80 -15.19 12.95
CA ARG A 254 -4.36 -16.59 13.01
C ARG A 254 -2.95 -16.71 12.42
N PRO A 255 -1.89 -16.58 13.23
CA PRO A 255 -0.54 -16.76 12.72
C PRO A 255 -0.36 -18.17 12.15
N GLU A 256 0.20 -18.27 10.95
CA GLU A 256 0.35 -19.53 10.22
C GLU A 256 1.34 -20.50 10.87
N LYS A 257 2.22 -20.00 11.75
CA LYS A 257 3.17 -20.81 12.52
C LYS A 257 3.21 -20.39 13.98
N ARG A 258 3.35 -21.38 14.87
CA ARG A 258 3.45 -21.17 16.33
C ARG A 258 4.64 -20.30 16.74
N GLU A 259 5.73 -20.30 15.98
CA GLU A 259 6.90 -19.43 16.21
C GLU A 259 6.58 -17.93 16.12
N TYR A 260 5.47 -17.58 15.46
CA TYR A 260 5.01 -16.21 15.29
C TYR A 260 3.95 -15.78 16.32
N GLU A 261 3.55 -16.65 17.26
CA GLU A 261 2.61 -16.29 18.35
C GLU A 261 3.15 -15.16 19.26
N THR A 262 4.46 -14.91 19.24
CA THR A 262 5.11 -13.81 19.96
C THR A 262 5.04 -12.46 19.22
N GLN A 263 4.71 -12.46 17.92
CA GLN A 263 4.54 -11.25 17.14
C GLN A 263 3.11 -10.75 17.27
N THR A 264 2.93 -9.53 17.76
CA THR A 264 1.62 -8.91 17.91
C THR A 264 1.33 -8.03 16.70
N ALA A 265 0.13 -8.16 16.14
CA ALA A 265 -0.42 -7.13 15.27
C ALA A 265 -0.48 -5.79 16.01
N LYS A 266 -0.63 -4.69 15.30
CA LYS A 266 -0.60 -3.37 15.94
C LYS A 266 -1.54 -2.39 15.30
N ILE A 267 -2.05 -1.49 16.11
CA ILE A 267 -2.60 -0.23 15.63
C ILE A 267 -1.62 0.90 15.96
N THR A 268 -1.52 1.89 15.09
CA THR A 268 -0.76 3.12 15.31
C THR A 268 -1.61 4.31 14.91
N PHE A 269 -1.84 5.24 15.83
CA PHE A 269 -2.56 6.49 15.57
C PHE A 269 -1.60 7.51 14.92
N LEU A 270 -2.01 8.07 13.78
CA LEU A 270 -1.17 8.93 12.91
C LEU A 270 -1.73 10.34 12.73
#